data_AF-A0A970DCW3-F1
#
_entry.id   AF-A0A970DCW3-F1
#
_cell.length_a   1.000
_cell.length_b   1.000
_cell.length_c   1.000
_cell.angle_alpha   90.00
_cell.angle_beta   90.00
_cell.angle_gamma   90.00
#
_symmetry.space_group_name_H-M   'P 1'
#
loop_
_entity.id
_entity.type
_entity.pdbx_description
1 polymer ?
#
loop_
_entity_poly.entity_id
_entity_poly.type
_entity_poly.pdbx_seq_one_letter_code
_entity_poly.pdbx_strand_id
1 'polypeptide(L)'
;MRITSELSQLPEIGSKPASIKQENKLEFGQLLKDALYGVNDQIQQAEQAAAMLVKGEIEYHDAMIITEKANLALQLTLAIRNKIQEAYQEIMRIQV
;
A
#
# COMPACT_ATOMS: atom_id res chain seq x y z
N MET A 1 43.74 39.34 -33.42
CA MET A 1 43.46 38.71 -32.11
C MET A 1 42.03 39.06 -31.66
N ARG A 2 40.98 38.44 -32.24
CA ARG A 2 39.55 38.67 -31.87
C ARG A 2 38.62 37.49 -32.26
N ILE A 3 38.99 36.22 -32.05
CA ILE A 3 38.12 35.10 -32.48
C ILE A 3 38.10 33.85 -31.57
N THR A 4 38.28 33.97 -30.25
CA THR A 4 38.24 32.79 -29.35
C THR A 4 37.25 32.88 -28.20
N SER A 5 36.16 33.66 -28.33
CA SER A 5 35.24 33.89 -27.20
C SER A 5 33.83 33.30 -27.34
N GLU A 6 33.51 32.57 -28.42
CA GLU A 6 32.11 32.15 -28.70
C GLU A 6 31.83 30.65 -28.58
N LEU A 7 32.69 29.85 -27.95
CA LEU A 7 32.42 28.41 -27.72
C LEU A 7 32.10 28.06 -26.25
N SER A 8 31.71 29.04 -25.42
CA SER A 8 31.37 28.82 -24.00
C SER A 8 29.87 28.74 -23.69
N GLN A 9 29.03 28.50 -24.70
CA GLN A 9 27.60 28.29 -24.48
C GLN A 9 27.14 27.00 -25.15
N LEU A 10 27.64 25.86 -24.65
CA LEU A 10 26.78 24.68 -24.61
C LEU A 10 26.03 24.73 -23.28
N PRO A 11 24.69 24.60 -23.28
CA PRO A 11 23.99 24.32 -22.03
C PRO A 11 24.53 22.99 -21.52
N GLU A 12 25.19 23.03 -20.36
CA GLU A 12 25.39 21.82 -19.57
C GLU A 12 24.00 21.21 -19.36
N ILE A 13 23.70 20.16 -20.12
CA ILE A 13 22.62 19.25 -19.81
C ILE A 13 23.09 18.53 -18.55
N GLY A 14 22.97 19.25 -17.44
CA GLY A 14 23.02 18.71 -16.10
C GLY A 14 21.93 17.67 -16.04
N SER A 15 22.32 16.43 -16.30
CA SER A 15 21.71 15.23 -15.79
C SER A 15 21.63 15.39 -14.28
N LYS A 16 20.65 16.15 -13.82
CA LYS A 16 20.15 16.08 -12.46
C LYS A 16 19.42 14.75 -12.47
N PRO A 17 19.98 13.66 -11.91
CA PRO A 17 19.18 12.47 -11.70
C PRO A 17 17.99 12.97 -10.89
N ALA A 18 16.80 12.90 -11.49
CA ALA A 18 15.55 13.14 -10.80
C ALA A 18 15.66 12.30 -9.53
N SER A 19 15.84 13.01 -8.42
CA SER A 19 16.07 12.38 -7.15
C SER A 19 14.72 11.74 -6.85
N ILE A 20 14.61 10.44 -7.11
CA ILE A 20 13.52 9.57 -6.66
C ILE A 20 13.67 9.51 -5.14
N LYS A 21 13.39 10.64 -4.48
CA LYS A 21 13.53 10.81 -3.04
C LYS A 21 12.31 10.17 -2.41
N GLN A 22 12.55 9.08 -1.69
CA GLN A 22 11.99 8.64 -0.40
C GLN A 22 10.52 8.94 0.02
N GLU A 23 9.83 9.94 -0.52
CA GLU A 23 8.46 10.33 -0.20
C GLU A 23 7.46 9.20 -0.51
N ASN A 24 7.59 8.56 -1.69
CA ASN A 24 6.74 7.43 -2.09
C ASN A 24 6.84 6.19 -1.18
N LYS A 25 7.99 5.98 -0.51
CA LYS A 25 8.16 4.81 0.39
C LYS A 25 7.40 4.99 1.71
N LEU A 26 7.33 6.22 2.21
CA LEU A 26 6.59 6.56 3.42
C LEU A 26 5.07 6.50 3.17
N GLU A 27 4.60 6.97 2.00
CA GLU A 27 3.18 6.91 1.63
C GLU A 27 2.64 5.49 1.52
N PHE A 28 3.35 4.60 0.82
CA PHE A 28 2.84 3.22 0.64
C PHE A 28 2.71 2.47 1.97
N GLY A 29 3.70 2.61 2.86
CA GLY A 29 3.66 1.99 4.18
C GLY A 29 2.52 2.51 5.04
N GLN A 30 2.23 3.81 4.95
CA GLN A 30 1.10 4.43 5.65
C GLN A 30 -0.23 3.95 5.08
N LEU A 31 -0.39 3.95 3.75
CA LEU A 31 -1.59 3.41 3.08
C LEU A 31 -1.86 1.95 3.45
N LEU A 32 -0.81 1.12 3.47
CA LEU A 32 -0.92 -0.28 3.88
C LEU A 32 -1.35 -0.40 5.35
N LYS A 33 -0.76 0.41 6.23
CA LYS A 33 -1.12 0.44 7.65
C LYS A 33 -2.58 0.84 7.85
N ASP A 34 -3.04 1.84 7.13
CA ASP A 34 -4.43 2.30 7.18
C ASP A 34 -5.39 1.23 6.65
N ALA A 35 -5.03 0.55 5.56
CA ALA A 35 -5.80 -0.59 5.05
C ALA A 35 -5.87 -1.74 6.07
N LEU A 36 -4.76 -2.06 6.75
CA LEU A 36 -4.72 -3.08 7.80
C LEU A 36 -5.62 -2.71 8.99
N TYR A 37 -5.64 -1.45 9.41
CA TYR A 37 -6.57 -1.00 10.44
C TYR A 37 -8.02 -1.10 9.97
N GLY A 38 -8.30 -0.78 8.70
CA GLY A 38 -9.63 -0.95 8.12
C GLY A 38 -10.11 -2.40 8.15
N VAL A 39 -9.22 -3.36 7.89
CA VAL A 39 -9.55 -4.80 7.97
C VAL A 39 -9.81 -5.22 9.42
N ASN A 40 -9.00 -4.75 10.36
CA ASN A 40 -9.21 -5.02 11.79
C ASN A 40 -10.56 -4.47 12.28
N ASP A 41 -10.93 -3.28 11.83
CA ASP A 41 -12.24 -2.69 12.13
C ASP A 41 -13.39 -3.55 11.57
N GLN A 42 -13.27 -4.04 10.33
CA GLN A 42 -14.27 -4.96 9.76
C GLN A 42 -14.39 -6.28 10.52
N ILE A 43 -13.28 -6.84 11.02
CA ILE A 43 -13.30 -8.05 11.86
C ILE A 43 -14.05 -7.76 13.17
N GLN A 44 -13.79 -6.63 13.83
CA GLN A 44 -14.51 -6.25 15.04
C GLN A 44 -16.01 -6.05 14.79
N GLN A 45 -16.37 -5.42 13.66
CA GLN A 45 -17.77 -5.28 13.26
C GLN A 45 -18.43 -6.66 13.05
N ALA A 46 -17.73 -7.62 12.45
CA ALA A 46 -18.25 -8.98 12.27
C ALA A 46 -18.47 -9.70 13.62
N GLU A 47 -17.54 -9.58 14.56
CA GLU A 47 -17.71 -10.12 15.91
C GLU A 47 -18.90 -9.48 16.64
N GLN A 48 -19.06 -8.16 16.49
CA GLN A 48 -20.16 -7.43 17.09
C GLN A 48 -21.51 -7.80 16.45
N ALA A 49 -21.54 -7.95 15.13
CA ALA A 49 -22.71 -8.42 14.39
C ALA A 49 -23.10 -9.84 14.82
N ALA A 50 -22.14 -10.74 15.02
CA ALA A 50 -22.41 -12.07 15.55
C ALA A 50 -23.04 -12.01 16.95
N ALA A 51 -22.56 -11.12 17.83
CA ALA A 51 -23.15 -10.91 19.14
C ALA A 51 -24.57 -10.32 19.07
N MET A 52 -24.81 -9.36 18.18
CA MET A 52 -26.13 -8.77 17.94
C MET A 52 -27.12 -9.79 17.39
N LEU A 53 -26.67 -10.67 16.49
CA LEU A 53 -27.49 -11.74 15.92
C LEU A 53 -27.97 -12.73 17.00
N VAL A 54 -27.07 -13.15 17.89
CA VAL A 54 -27.43 -14.06 19.00
C VAL A 54 -28.43 -13.42 19.96
N LYS A 55 -28.39 -12.09 20.10
CA LYS A 55 -29.37 -11.31 20.87
C LYS A 55 -30.68 -11.04 20.12
N GLY A 56 -30.74 -11.31 18.81
CA GLY A 56 -31.87 -10.99 17.94
C GLY A 56 -32.00 -9.51 17.58
N GLU A 57 -30.93 -8.72 17.73
CA GLU A 57 -30.90 -7.28 17.42
C GLU A 57 -30.73 -6.99 15.92
N ILE A 58 -30.18 -7.95 15.17
CA ILE A 58 -30.03 -7.89 13.70
C ILE A 58 -30.47 -9.20 13.05
N GLU A 59 -30.81 -9.13 11.77
CA GLU A 59 -31.17 -10.32 10.99
C GLU A 59 -29.94 -11.14 10.59
N TYR A 60 -30.13 -12.45 10.39
CA TYR A 60 -29.07 -13.38 10.01
C TYR A 60 -28.31 -12.95 8.75
N HIS A 61 -29.03 -12.43 7.75
CA HIS A 61 -28.43 -12.04 6.48
C HIS A 61 -27.46 -10.85 6.61
N ASP A 62 -27.73 -9.90 7.51
CA ASP A 62 -26.87 -8.74 7.76
C ASP A 62 -25.58 -9.20 8.43
N ALA A 63 -25.70 -10.04 9.46
CA ALA A 63 -24.56 -10.64 10.15
C ALA A 63 -23.68 -11.44 9.17
N MET A 64 -24.31 -12.20 8.27
CA MET A 64 -23.62 -12.97 7.24
C MET A 64 -22.88 -12.06 6.26
N ILE A 65 -23.50 -10.99 5.77
CA ILE A 65 -22.85 -10.03 4.86
C ILE A 65 -21.67 -9.33 5.52
N ILE A 66 -21.82 -8.89 6.77
CA ILE A 66 -20.74 -8.22 7.51
C ILE A 66 -19.55 -9.18 7.70
N THR A 67 -19.84 -10.43 8.07
CA THR A 67 -18.81 -11.46 8.24
C THR A 67 -18.09 -11.75 6.93
N GLU A 68 -18.83 -11.87 5.82
CA GLU A 68 -18.23 -12.17 4.51
C GLU A 68 -17.37 -11.01 3.99
N LYS A 69 -17.78 -9.76 4.23
CA LYS A 69 -16.95 -8.58 3.94
C LYS A 69 -15.63 -8.63 4.68
N ALA A 70 -15.65 -8.92 5.99
CA ALA A 70 -14.44 -9.02 6.80
C ALA A 70 -13.52 -10.15 6.30
N ASN A 71 -14.09 -11.30 5.95
CA ASN A 71 -13.34 -12.44 5.40
C ASN A 71 -12.67 -12.09 4.06
N LEU A 72 -13.40 -11.48 3.13
CA LEU A 72 -12.86 -11.06 1.84
C LEU A 72 -11.72 -10.04 2.00
N ALA A 73 -11.90 -9.05 2.88
CA ALA A 73 -10.87 -8.05 3.15
C ALA A 73 -9.60 -8.66 3.77
N LEU A 74 -9.77 -9.64 4.67
CA LEU A 74 -8.65 -10.39 5.23
C LEU A 74 -7.92 -11.19 4.14
N GLN A 75 -8.63 -11.88 3.25
CA GLN A 75 -8.03 -12.61 2.15
C GLN A 75 -7.23 -11.69 1.22
N LEU A 76 -7.79 -10.54 0.87
CA LEU A 76 -7.10 -9.52 0.09
C LEU A 76 -5.82 -9.04 0.78
N THR A 77 -5.90 -8.80 2.09
CA THR A 77 -4.75 -8.38 2.91
C THR A 77 -3.64 -9.42 2.91
N LEU A 78 -3.98 -10.71 3.04
CA LEU A 78 -3.02 -11.80 2.97
C LEU A 78 -2.35 -11.87 1.59
N ALA A 79 -3.12 -11.67 0.51
CA ALA A 79 -2.57 -11.62 -0.84
C ALA A 79 -1.56 -10.46 -0.99
N ILE A 80 -1.89 -9.27 -0.49
CA ILE A 80 -1.00 -8.11 -0.53
C ILE A 80 0.26 -8.37 0.30
N ARG A 81 0.13 -8.90 1.52
CA ARG A 81 1.27 -9.28 2.37
C ARG A 81 2.23 -10.21 1.63
N ASN A 82 1.69 -11.24 0.99
CA ASN A 82 2.50 -12.19 0.23
C ASN A 82 3.24 -11.51 -0.93
N LYS A 83 2.56 -10.61 -1.67
CA LYS A 83 3.18 -9.85 -2.76
C LYS A 83 4.28 -8.90 -2.31
N ILE A 84 4.13 -8.27 -1.15
CA ILE A 84 5.19 -7.42 -0.57
C ILE A 84 6.40 -8.29 -0.19
N GLN A 85 6.16 -9.47 0.39
CA GLN A 85 7.24 -10.39 0.74
C GLN A 85 7.99 -10.91 -0.50
N GLU A 86 7.27 -11.28 -1.56
CA GLU A 86 7.83 -11.66 -2.85
C GLU A 86 8.67 -10.51 -3.44
N ALA A 87 8.14 -9.28 -3.47
CA ALA A 87 8.85 -8.11 -3.98
C ALA A 87 10.13 -7.81 -3.20
N TYR A 88 10.12 -7.99 -1.88
CA TYR A 88 11.33 -7.86 -1.06
C TYR A 88 12.38 -8.91 -1.42
N GLN A 89 11.96 -10.17 -1.59
CA GLN A 89 12.86 -11.26 -2.01
C GLN A 89 13.46 -11.03 -3.40
N GLU A 90 12.68 -10.49 -4.33
CA GLU A 90 13.14 -10.19 -5.70
C GLU A 90 14.20 -9.08 -5.73
N ILE A 91 14.00 -8.00 -4.96
CA ILE A 91 15.00 -6.93 -4.82
C ILE A 91 16.33 -7.47 -4.30
N MET A 92 16.30 -8.42 -3.35
CA MET A 92 17.51 -9.07 -2.82
C MET A 92 18.24 -9.91 -3.88
N ARG A 93 17.51 -10.53 -4.81
CA ARG A 93 18.11 -11.33 -5.89
C ARG A 93 18.81 -10.48 -6.96
N ILE A 94 18.40 -9.24 -7.15
CA ILE A 94 19.03 -8.33 -8.13
C ILE A 94 20.39 -7.80 -7.63
N GLN A 95 20.62 -7.76 -6.31
CA GLN A 95 21.80 -7.13 -5.70
C GLN A 95 22.95 -8.09 -5.38
N VAL A 96 22.84 -9.38 -5.71
CA VAL A 96 23.96 -10.35 -5.62
C VAL A 96 24.66 -10.55 -6.94
#